data_AF-A0A956G1N2-F1
#
_entry.id   AF-A0A956G1N2-F1
#
_cell.length_a   1.000
_cell.length_b   1.000
_cell.length_c   1.000
_cell.angle_alpha   90.00
_cell.angle_beta   90.00
_cell.angle_gamma   90.00
#
_symmetry.space_group_name_H-M   'P 1'
#
loop_
_entity.id
_entity.type
_entity.pdbx_description
1 polymer ?
#
loop_
_entity_poly.entity_id
_entity_poly.type
_entity_poly.pdbx_seq_one_letter_code
_entity_poly.pdbx_strand_id
1 'polypeptide(L)'
;EYTRVLDAIDAEKLDANISVKLTAFGLDVGEDFCLEQLSRVLAHARAHGNFVRIDMEDHTRTDATLRIYQQARREFDNVGVVLQAMLFRTEDDIELLEGDGYKRSGGNARLCKGIYKEPEEIAHTTFDAIREAFVRCLDKLFARGCYVGIATHDEYLIDAAYQAIARYQLAPEQYEFQMLLGVTPKLRASVIERGHRLRVYVPYGEDWYAYSLRRLRENPTVARHVMRAFFKRG
;
A
#
# COMPACT_ATOMS: atom_id res chain seq x y z
N GLU A 1 -14.05 9.21 13.09
CA GLU A 1 -14.30 7.94 12.37
C GLU A 1 -13.23 6.90 12.60
N TYR A 2 -12.00 7.13 12.14
CA TYR A 2 -10.91 6.14 12.26
C TYR A 2 -10.62 5.68 13.69
N THR A 3 -10.74 6.55 14.70
CA THR A 3 -10.62 6.16 16.11
C THR A 3 -11.66 5.11 16.51
N ARG A 4 -12.93 5.29 16.10
CA ARG A 4 -14.00 4.30 16.35
C ARG A 4 -13.71 2.95 15.71
N VAL A 5 -13.12 2.95 14.52
CA VAL A 5 -12.72 1.70 13.84
C VAL A 5 -11.56 1.02 14.56
N LEU A 6 -10.59 1.79 15.05
CA LEU A 6 -9.50 1.25 15.86
C LEU A 6 -10.02 0.66 17.17
N ASP A 7 -10.95 1.34 17.85
CA ASP A 7 -11.61 0.84 19.05
C ASP A 7 -12.34 -0.47 18.78
N ALA A 8 -13.08 -0.56 17.67
CA ALA A 8 -13.79 -1.76 17.27
C ALA A 8 -12.83 -2.91 16.92
N ILE A 9 -11.72 -2.64 16.22
CA ILE A 9 -10.70 -3.64 15.92
C ILE A 9 -10.12 -4.24 17.21
N ASP A 10 -9.82 -3.40 18.21
CA ASP A 10 -9.29 -3.87 19.49
C ASP A 10 -10.34 -4.60 20.34
N ALA A 11 -11.57 -4.08 20.40
CA ALA A 11 -12.67 -4.69 21.16
C ALA A 11 -13.02 -6.09 20.63
N GLU A 12 -13.08 -6.24 19.30
CA GLU A 12 -13.40 -7.50 18.61
C GLU A 12 -12.16 -8.37 18.35
N LYS A 13 -10.97 -7.94 18.78
CA LYS A 13 -9.67 -8.65 18.63
C LYS A 13 -9.38 -9.07 17.18
N LEU A 14 -9.62 -8.17 16.23
CA LEU A 14 -9.39 -8.42 14.81
C LEU A 14 -7.90 -8.23 14.45
N ASP A 15 -7.33 -9.12 13.64
CA ASP A 15 -6.04 -8.90 12.97
C ASP A 15 -6.22 -7.95 11.78
N ALA A 16 -6.41 -6.67 12.09
CA ALA A 16 -6.67 -5.63 11.13
C ALA A 16 -5.86 -4.36 11.43
N ASN A 17 -5.49 -3.66 10.36
CA ASN A 17 -4.95 -2.31 10.39
C ASN A 17 -5.79 -1.41 9.48
N ILE A 18 -5.58 -0.10 9.57
CA ILE A 18 -6.33 0.88 8.79
C ILE A 18 -5.47 1.51 7.69
N SER A 19 -6.11 1.85 6.58
CA SER A 19 -5.55 2.64 5.48
C SER A 19 -6.26 4.00 5.45
N VAL A 20 -5.49 5.09 5.29
CA VAL A 20 -6.00 6.46 5.28
C VAL A 20 -5.51 7.21 4.04
N LYS A 21 -6.31 8.16 3.53
CA LYS A 21 -5.92 9.10 2.47
C LYS A 21 -5.77 10.48 3.08
N LEU A 22 -4.68 11.18 2.78
CA LEU A 22 -4.36 12.44 3.46
C LEU A 22 -5.30 13.58 3.03
N THR A 23 -5.88 13.53 1.83
CA THR A 23 -6.94 14.48 1.45
C THR A 23 -8.14 14.45 2.40
N ALA A 24 -8.51 13.27 2.93
CA ALA A 24 -9.55 13.14 3.95
C ALA A 24 -9.14 13.68 5.33
N PHE A 25 -7.86 13.99 5.51
CA PHE A 25 -7.28 14.59 6.71
C PHE A 25 -6.95 16.08 6.49
N GLY A 26 -7.34 16.67 5.36
CA GLY A 26 -7.13 18.08 5.08
C GLY A 26 -5.78 18.40 4.43
N LEU A 27 -5.17 17.48 3.70
CA LEU A 27 -3.96 17.77 2.90
C LEU A 27 -4.12 19.00 2.01
N ASP A 28 -5.28 19.14 1.40
CA ASP A 28 -5.61 20.24 0.48
C ASP A 28 -5.91 21.56 1.22
N VAL A 29 -6.04 21.51 2.55
CA VAL A 29 -6.15 22.68 3.43
C VAL A 29 -4.76 23.14 3.88
N GLY A 30 -3.87 22.19 4.21
CA GLY A 30 -2.47 22.46 4.55
C GLY A 30 -1.76 21.26 5.20
N GLU A 31 -0.45 21.13 4.97
CA GLU A 31 0.35 20.00 5.47
C GLU A 31 0.37 19.94 7.01
N ASP A 32 0.51 21.07 7.70
CA ASP A 32 0.55 21.11 9.17
C ASP A 32 -0.77 20.64 9.79
N PHE A 33 -1.90 21.11 9.25
CA PHE A 33 -3.22 20.68 9.69
C PHE A 33 -3.44 19.19 9.43
N CYS A 34 -3.02 18.70 8.26
CA CYS A 34 -3.10 17.30 7.90
C CYS A 34 -2.27 16.42 8.84
N LEU A 35 -1.03 16.83 9.14
CA LEU A 35 -0.15 16.13 10.07
C LEU A 35 -0.76 16.10 11.48
N GLU A 36 -1.32 17.21 11.97
CA GLU A 36 -1.99 17.24 13.28
C GLU A 36 -3.14 16.21 13.36
N GLN A 37 -4.01 16.16 12.33
CA GLN A 37 -5.11 15.20 12.31
C GLN A 37 -4.60 13.75 12.19
N LEU A 38 -3.56 13.52 11.38
CA LEU A 38 -2.95 12.20 11.24
C LEU A 38 -2.32 11.74 12.55
N SER A 39 -1.56 12.60 13.24
CA SER A 39 -0.89 12.29 14.51
C SER A 39 -1.87 11.86 15.60
N ARG A 40 -3.07 12.46 15.64
CA ARG A 40 -4.14 12.02 16.55
C ARG A 40 -4.55 10.56 16.30
N VAL A 41 -4.72 10.17 15.04
CA VAL A 41 -5.06 8.79 14.68
C VAL A 41 -3.89 7.84 14.92
N LEU A 42 -2.65 8.26 14.65
CA LEU A 42 -1.46 7.47 14.91
C LEU A 42 -1.24 7.18 16.39
N ALA A 43 -1.42 8.20 17.24
CA ALA A 43 -1.35 8.05 18.70
C ALA A 43 -2.43 7.08 19.22
N HIS A 44 -3.66 7.21 18.71
CA HIS A 44 -4.75 6.29 19.04
C HIS A 44 -4.44 4.85 18.60
N ALA A 45 -4.00 4.67 17.35
CA ALA A 45 -3.62 3.36 16.83
C ALA A 45 -2.50 2.72 17.67
N ARG A 46 -1.50 3.51 18.07
CA ARG A 46 -0.39 3.04 18.92
C ARG A 46 -0.88 2.55 20.28
N ALA A 47 -1.85 3.23 20.90
CA ALA A 47 -2.43 2.82 22.18
C ALA A 47 -3.07 1.42 22.11
N HIS A 48 -3.58 1.03 20.93
CA HIS A 48 -4.12 -0.30 20.67
C HIS A 48 -3.12 -1.27 20.02
N GLY A 49 -1.82 -0.91 19.95
CA GLY A 49 -0.81 -1.73 19.27
C GLY A 49 -1.07 -1.92 17.77
N ASN A 50 -1.82 -1.02 17.15
CA ASN A 50 -2.27 -1.08 15.77
C ASN A 50 -1.42 -0.18 14.85
N PHE A 51 -1.54 -0.42 13.55
CA PHE A 51 -0.76 0.20 12.48
C PHE A 51 -1.64 1.03 11.54
N VAL A 52 -1.08 2.10 10.98
CA VAL A 52 -1.74 2.95 9.99
C VAL A 52 -0.94 2.99 8.69
N ARG A 53 -1.61 2.68 7.57
CA ARG A 53 -1.07 2.86 6.22
C ARG A 53 -1.56 4.18 5.64
N ILE A 54 -0.64 5.04 5.22
CA ILE A 54 -0.94 6.19 4.39
C ILE A 54 -1.02 5.72 2.93
N ASP A 55 -2.22 5.71 2.37
CA ASP A 55 -2.45 5.42 0.96
C ASP A 55 -1.95 6.58 0.09
N MET A 56 -1.30 6.22 -1.02
CA MET A 56 -0.80 7.19 -1.99
C MET A 56 -1.92 7.55 -2.97
N GLU A 57 -2.13 8.85 -3.11
CA GLU A 57 -3.10 9.43 -4.04
C GLU A 57 -2.44 9.68 -5.41
N ASP A 58 -2.93 10.61 -6.23
CA ASP A 58 -2.32 10.90 -7.53
C ASP A 58 -0.97 11.64 -7.39
N HIS A 59 -0.24 11.75 -8.50
CA HIS A 59 1.10 12.34 -8.54
C HIS A 59 1.16 13.75 -7.91
N THR A 60 0.09 14.56 -7.98
CA THR A 60 0.08 15.92 -7.44
C THR A 60 0.14 15.98 -5.91
N ARG A 61 -0.10 14.85 -5.24
CA ARG A 61 -0.07 14.71 -3.78
C ARG A 61 1.12 13.89 -3.28
N THR A 62 1.93 13.32 -4.17
CA THR A 62 3.02 12.40 -3.81
C THR A 62 4.06 13.07 -2.90
N ASP A 63 4.56 14.24 -3.28
CA ASP A 63 5.58 14.95 -2.51
C ASP A 63 5.11 15.32 -1.09
N ALA A 64 3.90 15.88 -0.99
CA ALA A 64 3.34 16.27 0.29
C ALA A 64 3.07 15.04 1.18
N THR A 65 2.61 13.94 0.58
CA THR A 65 2.40 12.67 1.29
C THR A 65 3.70 12.12 1.87
N LEU A 66 4.79 12.12 1.09
CA LEU A 66 6.09 11.65 1.55
C LEU A 66 6.69 12.55 2.64
N ARG A 67 6.54 13.88 2.53
CA ARG A 67 6.96 14.82 3.59
C ARG A 67 6.21 14.57 4.90
N ILE A 68 4.88 14.45 4.85
CA ILE A 68 4.05 14.18 6.03
C ILE A 68 4.42 12.81 6.63
N TYR A 69 4.61 11.78 5.80
CA TYR A 69 5.07 10.48 6.27
C TYR A 69 6.41 10.58 7.01
N GLN A 70 7.41 11.26 6.45
CA GLN A 70 8.72 11.44 7.08
C GLN A 70 8.61 12.18 8.41
N GLN A 71 7.81 13.25 8.48
CA GLN A 71 7.58 13.99 9.72
C GLN A 71 6.89 13.11 10.77
N ALA A 72 5.83 12.39 10.40
CA ALA A 72 5.14 11.47 11.29
C ALA A 72 6.07 10.35 11.79
N ARG A 73 6.95 9.82 10.94
CA ARG A 73 7.89 8.75 11.32
C ARG A 73 8.90 9.15 12.39
N ARG A 74 9.18 10.44 12.58
CA ARG A 74 10.05 10.92 13.67
C ARG A 74 9.45 10.64 15.05
N GLU A 75 8.12 10.54 15.14
CA GLU A 75 7.38 10.33 16.39
C GLU A 75 6.66 8.97 16.43
N PHE A 76 6.23 8.45 15.28
CA PHE A 76 5.37 7.28 15.14
C PHE A 76 6.04 6.13 14.39
N ASP A 77 6.25 4.98 15.03
CA ASP A 77 6.79 3.73 14.47
C ASP A 77 5.72 2.81 13.86
N ASN A 78 4.46 3.08 14.17
CA ASN A 78 3.30 2.33 13.71
C ASN A 78 2.65 2.93 12.45
N VAL A 79 3.46 3.54 11.57
CA VAL A 79 3.00 4.13 10.30
C VAL A 79 3.84 3.64 9.13
N GLY A 80 3.19 3.50 7.97
CA GLY A 80 3.85 3.22 6.70
C GLY A 80 3.16 3.93 5.55
N VAL A 81 3.81 3.94 4.38
CA VAL A 81 3.32 4.64 3.18
C VAL A 81 3.10 3.68 2.02
N VAL A 82 2.30 4.07 1.04
CA VAL A 82 2.16 3.36 -0.24
C VAL A 82 3.10 3.98 -1.28
N LEU A 83 3.68 3.15 -2.14
CA LEU A 83 4.45 3.58 -3.30
C LEU A 83 3.84 2.97 -4.58
N GLN A 84 3.90 3.73 -5.68
CA GLN A 84 3.23 3.41 -6.94
C GLN A 84 4.26 3.13 -8.04
N ALA A 85 4.52 1.85 -8.32
CA ALA A 85 5.56 1.43 -9.25
C ALA A 85 5.48 2.04 -10.66
N MET A 86 4.31 2.49 -11.11
CA MET A 86 4.18 3.14 -12.41
C MET A 86 4.90 4.49 -12.51
N LEU A 87 5.13 5.21 -11.40
CA LEU A 87 5.77 6.54 -11.45
C LEU A 87 7.29 6.39 -11.54
N PHE A 88 7.93 7.11 -12.47
CA PHE A 88 9.39 7.05 -12.68
C PHE A 88 10.18 7.39 -11.43
N ARG A 89 9.68 8.34 -10.63
CA ARG A 89 10.28 8.80 -9.37
C ARG A 89 10.32 7.75 -8.24
N THR A 90 9.54 6.67 -8.34
CA THR A 90 9.32 5.76 -7.20
C THR A 90 10.60 5.09 -6.72
N GLU A 91 11.52 4.74 -7.62
CA GLU A 91 12.79 4.15 -7.23
C GLU A 91 13.62 5.11 -6.36
N ASP A 92 13.55 6.41 -6.61
CA ASP A 92 14.23 7.43 -5.78
C ASP A 92 13.48 7.68 -4.47
N ASP A 93 12.15 7.70 -4.49
CA ASP A 93 11.34 7.87 -3.29
C ASP A 93 11.52 6.71 -2.28
N ILE A 94 11.88 5.51 -2.74
CA ILE A 94 12.24 4.37 -1.87
C ILE A 94 13.46 4.71 -0.98
N GLU A 95 14.39 5.54 -1.46
CA GLU A 95 15.59 5.92 -0.70
C GLU A 95 15.25 6.74 0.56
N LEU A 96 14.08 7.37 0.55
CA LEU A 96 13.56 8.20 1.65
C LEU A 96 12.94 7.39 2.78
N LEU A 97 12.79 6.07 2.63
CA LEU A 97 12.18 5.21 3.63
C LEU A 97 13.18 4.82 4.71
N GLU A 98 13.07 5.47 5.86
CA GLU A 98 13.86 5.19 7.05
C GLU A 98 13.21 4.11 7.92
N GLY A 99 14.01 3.13 8.33
CA GLY A 99 13.63 2.11 9.30
C GLY A 99 13.62 2.65 10.74
N ASP A 100 13.44 1.74 11.69
CA ASP A 100 13.55 2.06 13.13
C ASP A 100 15.00 1.94 13.64
N GLY A 101 15.93 1.53 12.78
CA GLY A 101 17.36 1.39 13.10
C GLY A 101 17.67 0.20 14.01
N TYR A 102 16.68 -0.58 14.42
CA TYR A 102 16.83 -1.71 15.34
C TYR A 102 16.31 -3.01 14.75
N LYS A 103 15.01 -3.07 14.42
CA LYS A 103 14.38 -4.23 13.78
C LYS A 103 14.48 -4.16 12.26
N ARG A 104 14.55 -2.96 11.68
CA ARG A 104 14.58 -2.75 10.23
C ARG A 104 15.50 -1.58 9.85
N SER A 105 16.30 -1.79 8.81
CA SER A 105 17.07 -0.73 8.16
C SER A 105 16.18 0.18 7.30
N GLY A 106 15.10 -0.36 6.74
CA GLY A 106 14.13 0.37 5.91
C GLY A 106 12.76 0.51 6.56
N GLY A 107 11.97 1.45 6.04
CA GLY A 107 10.62 1.72 6.53
C GLY A 107 9.60 0.62 6.22
N ASN A 108 8.32 0.90 6.50
CA ASN A 108 7.22 0.02 6.16
C ASN A 108 6.49 0.57 4.91
N ALA A 109 6.55 -0.14 3.80
CA ALA A 109 5.95 0.27 2.54
C ALA A 109 4.88 -0.73 2.07
N ARG A 110 3.85 -0.24 1.37
CA ARG A 110 3.00 -1.06 0.49
C ARG A 110 3.35 -0.67 -0.94
N LEU A 111 3.76 -1.63 -1.75
CA LEU A 111 4.03 -1.42 -3.16
C LEU A 111 2.82 -1.84 -3.98
N CYS A 112 2.28 -0.94 -4.81
CA CYS A 112 1.25 -1.24 -5.78
C CYS A 112 1.69 -0.79 -7.18
N LYS A 113 0.95 -1.17 -8.22
CA LYS A 113 1.20 -0.66 -9.57
C LYS A 113 0.93 0.84 -9.70
N GLY A 114 -0.09 1.34 -9.01
CA GLY A 114 -0.72 2.64 -9.26
C GLY A 114 -2.06 2.46 -9.99
N ILE A 115 -3.02 3.35 -9.69
CA ILE A 115 -4.41 3.28 -10.18
C ILE A 115 -4.84 4.54 -10.94
N TYR A 116 -4.19 5.66 -10.67
CA TYR A 116 -4.51 6.94 -11.27
C TYR A 116 -4.08 6.99 -12.74
N LYS A 117 -4.72 7.86 -13.52
CA LYS A 117 -4.36 8.09 -14.92
C LYS A 117 -3.32 9.20 -14.94
N GLU A 118 -2.06 8.79 -14.98
CA GLU A 118 -0.92 9.72 -14.95
C GLU A 118 -0.39 10.05 -16.35
N PRO A 119 0.20 11.24 -16.55
CA PRO A 119 0.88 11.61 -17.79
C PRO A 119 2.06 10.68 -18.10
N GLU A 120 2.33 10.42 -19.38
CA GLU A 120 3.42 9.52 -19.81
C GLU A 120 4.81 10.11 -19.55
N GLU A 121 4.89 11.42 -19.38
CA GLU A 121 6.10 12.16 -19.04
C GLU A 121 6.62 11.83 -17.64
N ILE A 122 5.76 11.30 -16.76
CA ILE A 122 6.10 10.99 -15.37
C ILE A 122 5.85 9.52 -14.99
N ALA A 123 5.25 8.73 -15.88
CA ALA A 123 4.80 7.39 -15.57
C ALA A 123 4.95 6.39 -16.71
N HIS A 124 5.27 5.15 -16.36
CA HIS A 124 5.11 3.99 -17.22
C HIS A 124 3.61 3.79 -17.51
N THR A 125 3.23 3.82 -18.79
CA THR A 125 1.83 3.69 -19.22
C THR A 125 1.49 2.32 -19.81
N THR A 126 2.50 1.55 -20.24
CA THR A 126 2.30 0.20 -20.79
C THR A 126 2.30 -0.85 -19.70
N PHE A 127 1.55 -1.93 -19.93
CA PHE A 127 1.33 -2.97 -18.93
C PHE A 127 2.64 -3.67 -18.50
N ASP A 128 3.50 -4.00 -19.47
CA ASP A 128 4.77 -4.68 -19.19
C ASP A 128 5.79 -3.73 -18.56
N ALA A 129 5.87 -2.47 -18.98
CA ALA A 129 6.75 -1.49 -18.33
C ALA A 129 6.38 -1.27 -16.85
N ILE A 130 5.09 -1.23 -16.52
CA ILE A 130 4.62 -1.14 -15.13
C ILE A 130 5.01 -2.40 -14.33
N ARG A 131 4.95 -3.59 -14.95
CA ARG A 131 5.38 -4.83 -14.28
C ARG A 131 6.88 -4.82 -13.99
N GLU A 132 7.69 -4.44 -14.98
CA GLU A 132 9.14 -4.34 -14.83
C GLU A 132 9.50 -3.33 -13.74
N ALA A 133 8.86 -2.16 -13.74
CA ALA A 133 9.05 -1.15 -12.70
C ALA A 133 8.64 -1.66 -11.32
N PHE A 134 7.55 -2.42 -11.21
CA PHE A 134 7.13 -3.05 -9.95
C PHE A 134 8.19 -4.03 -9.44
N VAL A 135 8.75 -4.87 -10.31
CA VAL A 135 9.81 -5.83 -9.92
C VAL A 135 11.07 -5.09 -9.46
N ARG A 136 11.49 -4.03 -10.15
CA ARG A 136 12.64 -3.19 -9.72
C ARG A 136 12.39 -2.52 -8.37
N CYS A 137 11.22 -1.92 -8.17
CA CYS A 137 10.84 -1.29 -6.91
C CYS A 137 10.79 -2.32 -5.76
N LEU A 138 10.24 -3.52 -6.00
CA LEU A 138 10.16 -4.58 -5.01
C LEU A 138 11.56 -5.05 -4.59
N ASP A 139 12.44 -5.27 -5.57
CA ASP A 139 13.84 -5.64 -5.34
C ASP A 139 14.55 -4.59 -4.49
N LYS A 140 14.41 -3.31 -4.86
CA LYS A 140 15.01 -2.17 -4.16
C LYS A 140 14.51 -2.04 -2.71
N LEU A 141 13.20 -2.21 -2.48
CA LEU A 141 12.62 -2.18 -1.13
C LEU A 141 13.19 -3.30 -0.25
N PHE A 142 13.30 -4.52 -0.78
CA PHE A 142 13.86 -5.66 -0.05
C PHE A 142 15.37 -5.49 0.19
N ALA A 143 16.12 -5.00 -0.79
CA ALA A 143 17.55 -4.70 -0.63
C ALA A 143 17.80 -3.69 0.51
N ARG A 144 16.89 -2.71 0.69
CA ARG A 144 16.94 -1.75 1.79
C ARG A 144 16.44 -2.29 3.13
N GLY A 145 15.97 -3.54 3.20
CA GLY A 145 15.43 -4.14 4.42
C GLY A 145 14.11 -3.52 4.87
N CYS A 146 13.29 -3.02 3.93
CA CYS A 146 11.94 -2.54 4.23
C CYS A 146 11.00 -3.71 4.54
N TYR A 147 9.97 -3.46 5.36
CA TYR A 147 8.78 -4.32 5.33
C TYR A 147 7.94 -3.99 4.11
N VAL A 148 7.54 -4.99 3.33
CA VAL A 148 6.77 -4.75 2.09
C VAL A 148 5.42 -5.45 2.09
N GLY A 149 4.35 -4.65 2.01
CA GLY A 149 3.04 -5.10 1.56
C GLY A 149 2.99 -5.17 0.03
N ILE A 150 3.02 -6.38 -0.53
CA ILE A 150 3.04 -6.64 -1.97
C ILE A 150 1.60 -6.60 -2.50
N ALA A 151 1.12 -5.41 -2.88
CA ALA A 151 -0.27 -5.18 -3.25
C ALA A 151 -0.54 -5.39 -4.75
N THR A 152 -0.87 -6.63 -5.13
CA THR A 152 -1.12 -7.01 -6.52
C THR A 152 -2.02 -8.24 -6.64
N HIS A 153 -2.75 -8.33 -7.76
CA HIS A 153 -3.49 -9.54 -8.18
C HIS A 153 -2.89 -10.14 -9.46
N ASP A 154 -1.73 -9.65 -9.88
CA ASP A 154 -1.07 -10.08 -11.09
C ASP A 154 -0.20 -11.30 -10.79
N GLU A 155 -0.59 -12.46 -11.32
CA GLU A 155 0.11 -13.75 -11.16
C GLU A 155 1.60 -13.63 -11.50
N TYR A 156 1.95 -12.89 -12.56
CA TYR A 156 3.35 -12.67 -12.94
C TYR A 156 4.15 -11.96 -11.83
N LEU A 157 3.55 -10.94 -11.19
CA LEU A 157 4.20 -10.20 -10.12
C LEU A 157 4.24 -11.00 -8.81
N ILE A 158 3.28 -11.88 -8.59
CA ILE A 158 3.29 -12.79 -7.44
C ILE A 158 4.42 -13.80 -7.59
N ASP A 159 4.60 -14.39 -8.78
CA ASP A 159 5.71 -15.29 -9.03
C ASP A 159 7.07 -14.58 -8.94
N ALA A 160 7.18 -13.36 -9.48
CA ALA A 160 8.38 -12.53 -9.32
C ALA A 160 8.65 -12.20 -7.84
N ALA A 161 7.61 -11.94 -7.04
CA ALA A 161 7.74 -11.73 -5.61
C ALA A 161 8.24 -12.98 -4.87
N TYR A 162 7.75 -14.18 -5.21
CA TYR A 162 8.28 -15.42 -4.63
C TYR A 162 9.77 -15.60 -4.90
N GLN A 163 10.21 -15.30 -6.14
CA GLN A 163 11.62 -15.36 -6.50
C GLN A 163 12.46 -14.36 -5.70
N ALA A 164 11.97 -13.12 -5.54
CA ALA A 164 12.65 -12.10 -4.75
C ALA A 164 12.72 -12.48 -3.26
N ILE A 165 11.61 -12.96 -2.67
CA ILE A 165 11.56 -13.44 -1.29
C ILE A 165 12.59 -14.54 -1.05
N ALA A 166 12.69 -15.52 -1.95
CA ALA A 166 13.65 -16.61 -1.86
C ALA A 166 15.10 -16.09 -1.99
N ARG A 167 15.36 -15.18 -2.95
CA ARG A 167 16.68 -14.58 -3.18
C ARG A 167 17.19 -13.81 -1.96
N TYR A 168 16.34 -13.04 -1.30
CA TYR A 168 16.67 -12.29 -0.09
C TYR A 168 16.50 -13.09 1.21
N GLN A 169 16.08 -14.35 1.13
CA GLN A 169 15.86 -15.24 2.28
C GLN A 169 14.93 -14.62 3.34
N LEU A 170 13.86 -13.96 2.90
CA LEU A 170 12.97 -13.22 3.80
C LEU A 170 12.06 -14.16 4.59
N ALA A 171 12.01 -13.94 5.91
CA ALA A 171 11.03 -14.54 6.78
C ALA A 171 9.62 -13.94 6.55
N PRO A 172 8.54 -14.69 6.84
CA PRO A 172 7.17 -14.22 6.67
C PRO A 172 6.87 -12.89 7.41
N GLU A 173 7.58 -12.56 8.49
CA GLU A 173 7.37 -11.34 9.26
C GLU A 173 7.92 -10.07 8.57
N GLN A 174 8.62 -10.23 7.45
CA GLN A 174 9.27 -9.16 6.69
C GLN A 174 8.43 -8.69 5.48
N TYR A 175 7.37 -9.41 5.12
CA TYR A 175 6.48 -9.04 4.03
C TYR A 175 5.07 -9.60 4.22
N GLU A 176 4.14 -9.14 3.40
CA GLU A 176 2.86 -9.82 3.20
C GLU A 176 2.34 -9.55 1.79
N PHE A 177 1.61 -10.49 1.22
CA PHE A 177 0.83 -10.22 0.01
C PHE A 177 -0.44 -9.45 0.40
N GLN A 178 -0.89 -8.55 -0.48
CA GLN A 178 -2.08 -7.74 -0.22
C GLN A 178 -3.00 -7.74 -1.43
N MET A 179 -4.28 -8.00 -1.20
CA MET A 179 -5.29 -8.11 -2.25
C MET A 179 -6.58 -7.40 -1.83
N LEU A 180 -7.39 -6.96 -2.80
CA LEU A 180 -8.69 -6.35 -2.56
C LEU A 180 -9.73 -7.42 -2.25
N LEU A 181 -10.68 -7.08 -1.38
CA LEU A 181 -11.85 -7.92 -1.14
C LEU A 181 -12.60 -8.20 -2.44
N GLY A 182 -12.98 -9.46 -2.64
CA GLY A 182 -13.78 -9.90 -3.81
C GLY A 182 -12.97 -10.22 -5.07
N VAL A 183 -11.66 -9.98 -5.10
CA VAL A 183 -10.80 -10.29 -6.25
C VAL A 183 -10.09 -11.64 -6.04
N THR A 184 -10.02 -12.43 -7.11
CA THR A 184 -9.21 -13.67 -7.25
C THR A 184 -9.10 -14.56 -5.99
N PRO A 185 -10.21 -15.12 -5.45
CA PRO A 185 -10.17 -15.94 -4.23
C PRO A 185 -9.23 -17.15 -4.29
N LYS A 186 -9.10 -17.80 -5.46
CA LYS A 186 -8.18 -18.94 -5.65
C LYS A 186 -6.71 -18.54 -5.52
N LEU A 187 -6.36 -17.37 -6.04
CA LEU A 187 -5.00 -16.84 -5.95
C LEU A 187 -4.63 -16.55 -4.49
N ARG A 188 -5.59 -16.01 -3.72
CA ARG A 188 -5.44 -15.81 -2.27
C ARG A 188 -5.20 -17.14 -1.54
N ALA A 189 -6.00 -18.16 -1.84
CA ALA A 189 -5.83 -19.50 -1.27
C ALA A 189 -4.44 -20.07 -1.60
N SER A 190 -4.00 -19.97 -2.86
CA SER A 190 -2.68 -20.44 -3.29
C SER A 190 -1.52 -19.74 -2.57
N VAL A 191 -1.63 -18.44 -2.28
CA VAL A 191 -0.59 -17.70 -1.52
C VAL A 191 -0.48 -18.24 -0.09
N ILE A 192 -1.62 -18.49 0.56
CA ILE A 192 -1.68 -19.00 1.93
C ILE A 192 -1.20 -20.46 1.99
N GLU A 193 -1.62 -21.30 1.05
CA GLU A 193 -1.20 -22.72 0.96
C GLU A 193 0.31 -22.86 0.78
N ARG A 194 0.96 -21.89 0.13
CA ARG A 194 2.42 -21.80 0.01
C ARG A 194 3.11 -21.25 1.26
N GLY A 195 2.37 -20.98 2.34
CA GLY A 195 2.91 -20.53 3.63
C GLY A 195 3.19 -19.03 3.73
N HIS A 196 2.71 -18.22 2.78
CA HIS A 196 2.93 -16.78 2.81
C HIS A 196 1.79 -16.04 3.50
N ARG A 197 2.13 -14.92 4.18
CA ARG A 197 1.13 -14.02 4.78
C ARG A 197 0.35 -13.28 3.71
N LEU A 198 -0.95 -13.13 3.93
CA LEU A 198 -1.86 -12.41 3.06
C LEU A 198 -2.77 -11.50 3.90
N ARG A 199 -2.92 -10.24 3.47
CA ARG A 199 -3.90 -9.30 4.02
C ARG A 199 -4.90 -8.88 2.95
N VAL A 200 -6.17 -8.81 3.31
CA VAL A 200 -7.25 -8.36 2.41
C VAL A 200 -7.62 -6.91 2.74
N TYR A 201 -7.60 -6.04 1.73
CA TYR A 201 -8.07 -4.67 1.83
C TYR A 201 -9.60 -4.67 1.75
N VAL A 202 -10.25 -4.24 2.83
CA VAL A 202 -11.71 -4.19 2.97
C VAL A 202 -12.16 -2.73 3.01
N PRO A 203 -12.70 -2.18 1.90
CA PRO A 203 -13.33 -0.87 1.93
C PRO A 203 -14.66 -0.93 2.71
N TYR A 204 -14.98 0.14 3.44
CA TYR A 204 -16.23 0.30 4.19
C TYR A 204 -16.70 1.76 4.16
N GLY A 205 -17.94 2.02 4.60
CA GLY A 205 -18.59 3.33 4.59
C GLY A 205 -19.78 3.40 3.63
N GLU A 206 -20.45 4.55 3.53
CA GLU A 206 -21.59 4.69 2.61
C GLU A 206 -21.11 4.93 1.16
N ASP A 207 -20.00 5.68 1.00
CA ASP A 207 -19.52 6.13 -0.31
C ASP A 207 -18.44 5.25 -0.96
N TRP A 208 -17.96 4.20 -0.28
CA TRP A 208 -16.79 3.46 -0.76
C TRP A 208 -17.02 2.82 -2.13
N TYR A 209 -18.21 2.26 -2.36
CA TYR A 209 -18.50 1.52 -3.58
C TYR A 209 -18.50 2.45 -4.79
N ALA A 210 -19.15 3.62 -4.68
CA ALA A 210 -19.17 4.62 -5.72
C ALA A 210 -17.76 5.19 -6.00
N TYR A 211 -16.97 5.44 -4.95
CA TYR A 211 -15.59 5.90 -5.08
C TYR A 211 -14.70 4.89 -5.82
N SER A 212 -14.71 3.62 -5.39
CA SER A 212 -13.92 2.55 -6.02
C SER A 212 -14.33 2.34 -7.48
N LEU A 213 -15.63 2.38 -7.78
CA LEU A 213 -16.13 2.23 -9.15
C LEU A 213 -15.74 3.42 -10.04
N ARG A 214 -15.76 4.65 -9.51
CA ARG A 214 -15.34 5.85 -10.23
C ARG A 214 -13.86 5.79 -10.61
N ARG A 215 -12.97 5.46 -9.67
CA ARG A 215 -11.52 5.35 -9.92
C ARG A 215 -11.19 4.23 -10.91
N LEU A 216 -11.91 3.10 -10.86
CA LEU A 216 -11.80 2.06 -11.87
C LEU A 216 -12.23 2.58 -13.25
N ARG A 217 -13.36 3.30 -13.35
CA ARG A 217 -13.87 3.85 -14.63
C ARG A 217 -12.97 4.92 -15.25
N GLU A 218 -12.33 5.75 -14.43
CA GLU A 218 -11.43 6.82 -14.90
C GLU A 218 -10.12 6.29 -15.52
N ASN A 219 -9.74 5.04 -15.23
CA ASN A 219 -8.61 4.38 -15.87
C ASN A 219 -9.08 3.07 -16.57
N PRO A 220 -9.55 3.15 -17.84
CA PRO A 220 -10.14 2.01 -18.56
C PRO A 220 -9.19 0.81 -18.67
N THR A 221 -7.89 1.06 -18.70
CA THR A 221 -6.85 0.03 -18.74
C THR A 221 -6.78 -0.70 -17.41
N VAL A 222 -6.70 0.02 -16.28
CA VAL A 222 -6.72 -0.61 -14.95
C VAL A 222 -8.06 -1.28 -14.66
N ALA A 223 -9.19 -0.65 -15.01
CA ALA A 223 -10.51 -1.27 -14.96
C ALA A 223 -10.56 -2.57 -15.75
N ARG A 224 -10.01 -2.62 -16.97
CA ARG A 224 -9.98 -3.85 -17.77
C ARG A 224 -9.15 -4.95 -17.08
N HIS A 225 -8.03 -4.62 -16.45
CA HIS A 225 -7.21 -5.61 -15.73
C HIS A 225 -7.90 -6.10 -14.45
N VAL A 226 -8.46 -5.19 -13.65
CA VAL A 226 -9.21 -5.52 -12.44
C VAL A 226 -10.47 -6.31 -12.79
N MET A 227 -11.23 -5.88 -13.81
CA MET A 227 -12.39 -6.62 -14.32
C MET A 227 -11.97 -7.98 -14.87
N ARG A 228 -10.88 -8.11 -15.64
CA ARG A 228 -10.34 -9.43 -16.04
C ARG A 228 -9.99 -10.30 -14.83
N ALA A 229 -9.44 -9.73 -13.76
CA ALA A 229 -9.16 -10.46 -12.52
C ALA A 229 -10.44 -10.85 -11.76
N PHE A 230 -11.51 -10.04 -11.82
CA PHE A 230 -12.84 -10.39 -11.30
C PHE A 230 -13.56 -11.44 -12.18
N PHE A 231 -13.39 -11.39 -13.51
CA PHE A 231 -14.06 -12.23 -14.50
C PHE A 231 -13.25 -13.46 -14.93
N LYS A 232 -11.98 -13.61 -14.52
CA LYS A 232 -11.31 -14.91 -14.37
C LYS A 232 -12.00 -15.70 -13.23
N ARG A 233 -13.31 -15.88 -13.37
CA ARG A 233 -14.11 -16.90 -12.70
C ARG A 233 -13.83 -18.19 -13.47
N GLY A 234 -12.94 -18.98 -12.90
CA GLY A 234 -12.53 -20.29 -13.36
C GLY A 234 -11.88 -20.99 -12.20
#